data_AF-A0A2D6P746-F1
#
_entry.id   AF-A0A2D6P746-F1
#
_cell.length_a   1.000
_cell.length_b   1.000
_cell.length_c   1.000
_cell.angle_alpha   90.00
_cell.angle_beta   90.00
_cell.angle_gamma   90.00
#
_symmetry.space_group_name_H-M   'P 1'
#
loop_
_entity.id
_entity.type
_entity.pdbx_description
1 polymer ?
#
loop_
_entity_poly.entity_id
_entity_poly.type
_entity_poly.pdbx_seq_one_letter_code
_entity_poly.pdbx_strand_id
1 'polypeptide(L)'
;MPTVIKPKRSETALSIPAANSLAVGELAMNVTDGKFYTKTTGGQVREMGGAAAVTLQNVTTSGAVTTNDITLDGANLIFEGYQANAYETTLTAAEPTADNTVTLPNASGTLAMDGDALAYGIVFGG
;
A
#
# COMPACT_ATOMS: atom_id res chain seq x y z
N MET A 1 -39.33 -15.01 5.35
CA MET A 1 -38.51 -15.19 4.13
C MET A 1 -37.42 -14.14 4.14
N PRO A 2 -36.13 -14.48 3.99
CA PRO A 2 -35.09 -13.46 3.92
C PRO A 2 -35.19 -12.68 2.61
N THR A 3 -35.02 -11.37 2.67
CA THR A 3 -34.90 -10.53 1.47
C THR A 3 -33.54 -10.82 0.82
N VAL A 4 -33.55 -11.23 -0.45
CA VAL A 4 -32.34 -11.46 -1.24
C VAL A 4 -32.13 -10.28 -2.18
N ILE A 5 -31.05 -9.52 -1.99
CA ILE A 5 -30.64 -8.45 -2.90
C ILE A 5 -29.59 -9.02 -3.86
N LYS A 6 -29.85 -8.98 -5.17
CA LYS A 6 -28.91 -9.43 -6.20
C LYS A 6 -28.33 -8.20 -6.91
N PRO A 7 -27.06 -7.84 -6.69
CA PRO A 7 -26.40 -6.80 -7.48
C PRO A 7 -26.17 -7.31 -8.90
N LYS A 8 -25.97 -6.39 -9.85
CA LYS A 8 -25.51 -6.76 -11.19
C LYS A 8 -24.16 -7.47 -11.06
N ARG A 9 -23.96 -8.58 -11.77
CA ARG A 9 -22.73 -9.39 -11.61
C ARG A 9 -22.07 -9.77 -12.92
N SER A 10 -20.76 -9.92 -12.87
CA SER A 10 -19.93 -10.50 -13.92
C SER A 10 -19.00 -11.55 -13.31
N GLU A 11 -18.68 -12.58 -14.07
CA GLU A 11 -17.64 -13.57 -13.75
C GLU A 11 -16.48 -13.53 -14.77
N THR A 12 -16.50 -12.55 -15.67
CA THR A 12 -15.37 -12.31 -16.58
C THR A 12 -14.27 -11.57 -15.82
N ALA A 13 -13.08 -12.15 -15.72
CA ALA A 13 -11.92 -11.53 -15.08
C ALA A 13 -11.64 -10.12 -15.65
N LEU A 14 -11.25 -9.18 -14.80
CA LEU A 14 -10.95 -7.79 -15.12
C LEU A 14 -12.10 -6.98 -15.72
N SER A 15 -13.31 -7.54 -15.83
CA SER A 15 -14.45 -6.82 -16.38
C SER A 15 -14.93 -5.72 -15.44
N ILE A 16 -15.04 -4.50 -15.97
CA ILE A 16 -15.64 -3.35 -15.30
C ILE A 16 -16.99 -3.07 -15.98
N PRO A 17 -18.08 -2.87 -15.23
CA PRO A 17 -19.37 -2.51 -15.82
C PRO A 17 -19.26 -1.26 -16.68
N ALA A 18 -19.84 -1.30 -17.89
CA ALA A 18 -19.93 -0.10 -18.72
C ALA A 18 -20.83 0.95 -18.06
N ALA A 19 -20.52 2.24 -18.22
CA ALA A 19 -21.29 3.32 -17.57
C ALA A 19 -22.77 3.34 -17.96
N ASN A 20 -23.11 2.99 -19.20
CA ASN A 20 -24.49 2.85 -19.65
C ASN A 20 -25.20 1.61 -19.11
N SER A 21 -24.44 0.66 -18.55
CA SER A 21 -24.98 -0.58 -17.98
C SER A 21 -25.43 -0.44 -16.52
N LEU A 22 -25.16 0.71 -15.88
CA LEU A 22 -25.56 1.01 -14.50
C LEU A 22 -26.35 2.32 -14.42
N ALA A 23 -27.37 2.33 -13.56
CA ALA A 23 -27.95 3.55 -13.04
C ALA A 23 -27.03 4.19 -11.98
N VAL A 24 -27.14 5.50 -11.77
CA VAL A 24 -26.41 6.19 -10.70
C VAL A 24 -26.78 5.57 -9.35
N GLY A 25 -25.77 5.22 -8.55
CA GLY A 25 -25.93 4.56 -7.25
C GLY A 25 -26.21 3.06 -7.30
N GLU A 26 -26.37 2.46 -8.48
CA GLU A 26 -26.54 1.01 -8.61
C GLU A 26 -25.27 0.27 -8.19
N LEU A 27 -25.43 -0.88 -7.53
CA LEU A 27 -24.33 -1.75 -7.12
C LEU A 27 -24.11 -2.87 -8.15
N ALA A 28 -22.85 -3.06 -8.52
CA ALA A 28 -22.40 -4.17 -9.34
C ALA A 28 -21.20 -4.88 -8.71
N MET A 29 -20.99 -6.13 -9.08
CA MET A 29 -19.90 -6.97 -8.59
C MET A 29 -19.21 -7.72 -9.73
N ASN A 30 -17.88 -7.76 -9.70
CA ASN A 30 -17.12 -8.77 -10.41
C ASN A 30 -16.74 -9.86 -9.40
N VAL A 31 -17.32 -11.04 -9.59
CA VAL A 31 -17.15 -12.18 -8.67
C VAL A 31 -15.73 -12.74 -8.75
N THR A 32 -15.18 -12.80 -9.96
CA THR A 32 -13.84 -13.33 -10.22
C THR A 32 -12.75 -12.45 -9.62
N ASP A 33 -12.92 -11.13 -9.69
CA ASP A 33 -11.95 -10.18 -9.14
C ASP A 33 -12.25 -9.80 -7.67
N GLY A 34 -13.38 -10.24 -7.12
CA GLY A 34 -13.83 -9.86 -5.78
C GLY A 34 -14.05 -8.34 -5.62
N LYS A 35 -14.51 -7.64 -6.67
CA LYS A 35 -14.67 -6.18 -6.69
C LYS A 35 -16.13 -5.74 -6.72
N PHE A 36 -16.43 -4.65 -6.02
CA PHE A 36 -17.70 -3.93 -6.07
C PHE A 36 -17.54 -2.60 -6.80
N TYR A 37 -18.57 -2.25 -7.56
CA TYR A 37 -18.62 -1.03 -8.34
C TYR A 37 -19.92 -0.26 -8.10
N THR A 38 -19.86 1.05 -8.25
CA THR A 38 -21.05 1.91 -8.36
C THR A 38 -20.86 2.98 -9.43
N LYS A 39 -21.96 3.47 -10.00
CA LYS A 39 -21.93 4.63 -10.88
C LYS A 39 -22.16 5.90 -10.07
N THR A 40 -21.20 6.81 -10.16
CA THR A 40 -21.28 8.14 -9.54
C THR A 40 -22.29 9.04 -10.24
N THR A 41 -22.72 10.12 -9.58
CA THR A 41 -23.56 11.17 -10.18
C THR A 41 -22.92 11.84 -11.40
N GLY A 42 -21.58 11.84 -11.47
CA GLY A 42 -20.80 12.29 -12.63
C GLY A 42 -20.80 11.33 -13.82
N GLY A 43 -21.58 10.24 -13.77
CA GLY A 43 -21.73 9.29 -14.88
C GLY A 43 -20.64 8.21 -14.96
N GLN A 44 -19.59 8.30 -14.15
CA GLN A 44 -18.46 7.37 -14.16
C GLN A 44 -18.69 6.19 -13.21
N VAL A 45 -18.28 4.98 -13.62
CA VAL A 45 -18.23 3.79 -12.77
C VAL A 45 -16.95 3.81 -11.94
N ARG A 46 -17.07 3.62 -10.63
CA ARG A 46 -15.96 3.56 -9.68
C ARG A 46 -15.98 2.25 -8.91
N GLU A 47 -14.79 1.72 -8.66
CA GLU A 47 -14.60 0.66 -7.68
C GLU A 47 -14.80 1.24 -6.28
N MET A 48 -15.61 0.55 -5.46
CA MET A 48 -15.95 0.98 -4.09
C MET A 48 -15.36 0.06 -3.02
N GLY A 49 -14.72 -1.03 -3.42
CA GLY A 49 -14.08 -2.00 -2.55
C GLY A 49 -13.86 -3.31 -3.28
N GLY A 50 -12.79 -4.01 -2.96
CA GLY A 50 -12.47 -5.30 -3.58
C GLY A 50 -11.00 -5.67 -3.47
N ALA A 51 -10.65 -6.83 -4.02
CA ALA A 51 -9.27 -7.32 -4.03
C ALA A 51 -8.35 -6.59 -5.03
N ALA A 52 -8.83 -5.57 -5.74
CA ALA A 52 -7.91 -4.66 -6.42
C ALA A 52 -7.05 -4.00 -5.36
N ALA A 53 -5.75 -4.22 -5.45
CA ALA A 53 -4.77 -3.81 -4.47
C ALA A 53 -5.09 -2.40 -3.93
N VAL A 54 -5.51 -2.35 -2.67
CA VAL A 54 -5.41 -1.14 -1.87
C VAL A 54 -3.94 -0.73 -1.95
N THR A 55 -3.65 0.34 -2.67
CA THR A 55 -2.28 0.84 -2.75
C THR A 55 -1.95 1.59 -1.46
N LEU A 56 -0.67 1.68 -1.11
CA LEU A 56 -0.27 2.47 0.06
C LEU A 56 -0.71 3.94 -0.09
N GLN A 57 -0.77 4.47 -1.32
CA GLN A 57 -1.30 5.81 -1.60
C GLN A 57 -2.79 5.96 -1.28
N ASN A 58 -3.60 4.91 -1.50
CA ASN A 58 -5.01 4.94 -1.10
C ASN A 58 -5.16 4.99 0.42
N VAL A 59 -4.30 4.26 1.14
CA VAL A 59 -4.27 4.22 2.61
C VAL A 59 -3.83 5.56 3.20
N THR A 60 -2.71 6.13 2.72
CA THR A 60 -2.12 7.37 3.26
C THR A 60 -2.96 8.60 2.95
N THR A 61 -3.58 8.69 1.76
CA THR A 61 -4.52 9.77 1.42
C THR A 61 -5.73 9.78 2.36
N SER A 62 -6.11 8.62 2.87
CA SER A 62 -7.20 8.45 3.83
C SER A 62 -6.76 8.70 5.29
N GLY A 63 -5.48 9.03 5.52
CA GLY A 63 -4.91 9.26 6.86
C GLY A 63 -4.87 8.02 7.75
N ALA A 64 -4.97 6.82 7.17
CA ALA A 64 -5.01 5.58 7.93
C ALA A 64 -3.61 5.22 8.47
N VAL A 65 -3.60 4.65 9.68
CA VAL A 65 -2.41 4.12 10.36
C VAL A 65 -2.60 2.61 10.60
N THR A 66 -1.50 1.86 10.62
CA THR A 66 -1.52 0.43 10.98
C THR A 66 -0.76 0.21 12.27
N THR A 67 -1.30 -0.66 13.13
CA THR A 67 -0.61 -1.20 14.32
C THR A 67 -0.12 -2.63 14.11
N ASN A 68 -0.30 -3.18 12.90
CA ASN A 68 0.20 -4.48 12.50
C ASN A 68 1.57 -4.33 11.82
N ASP A 69 2.35 -5.41 11.84
CA ASP A 69 3.59 -5.52 11.11
C ASP A 69 3.36 -5.40 9.59
N ILE A 70 4.33 -4.79 8.90
CA ILE A 70 4.37 -4.71 7.44
C ILE A 70 5.44 -5.68 6.95
N THR A 71 5.02 -6.73 6.23
CA THR A 71 5.94 -7.66 5.56
C THR A 71 6.21 -7.20 4.14
N LEU A 72 7.49 -7.17 3.75
CA LEU A 72 7.95 -6.88 2.40
C LEU A 72 8.57 -8.15 1.80
N ASP A 73 7.91 -8.73 0.79
CA ASP A 73 8.38 -9.94 0.11
C ASP A 73 9.13 -9.56 -1.17
N GLY A 74 10.44 -9.35 -1.04
CA GLY A 74 11.29 -8.86 -2.13
C GLY A 74 11.08 -7.39 -2.52
N ALA A 75 10.38 -6.62 -1.68
CA ALA A 75 10.12 -5.19 -1.90
C ALA A 75 10.99 -4.30 -0.99
N ASN A 76 11.19 -3.05 -1.41
CA ASN A 76 12.00 -2.05 -0.70
C ASN A 76 11.15 -0.87 -0.20
N LEU A 77 11.64 -0.16 0.81
CA LEU A 77 11.18 1.21 1.11
C LEU A 77 12.06 2.20 0.35
N ILE A 78 11.43 3.12 -0.39
CA ILE A 78 12.11 4.14 -1.20
C ILE A 78 11.75 5.53 -0.67
N PHE A 79 12.76 6.36 -0.44
CA PHE A 79 12.64 7.74 0.03
C PHE A 79 13.14 8.69 -1.06
N GLU A 80 12.23 9.45 -1.66
CA GLU A 80 12.50 10.43 -2.74
C GLU A 80 13.15 11.72 -2.26
N GLY A 81 12.95 12.09 -1.00
CA GLY A 81 13.28 13.42 -0.50
C GLY A 81 12.30 14.50 -0.99
N TYR A 82 12.76 15.76 -1.02
CA TYR A 82 11.88 16.93 -1.18
C TYR A 82 11.52 17.25 -2.64
N GLN A 83 12.33 16.79 -3.59
CA GLN A 83 12.13 17.03 -5.02
C GLN A 83 12.10 15.69 -5.72
N ALA A 84 11.02 15.39 -6.43
CA ALA A 84 10.97 14.21 -7.29
C ALA A 84 12.02 14.38 -8.41
N ASN A 85 13.07 13.56 -8.36
CA ASN A 85 14.15 13.58 -9.34
C ASN A 85 14.67 12.15 -9.56
N ALA A 86 15.99 11.97 -9.71
CA ALA A 86 16.61 10.67 -9.97
C ALA A 86 17.57 10.27 -8.84
N TYR A 87 17.36 10.82 -7.64
CA TYR A 87 18.18 10.60 -6.46
C TYR A 87 17.29 10.15 -5.30
N GLU A 88 17.29 8.85 -5.04
CA GLU A 88 16.50 8.23 -3.98
C GLU A 88 17.40 7.55 -2.94
N THR A 89 16.89 7.44 -1.70
CA THR A 89 17.46 6.55 -0.68
C THR A 89 16.59 5.30 -0.58
N THR A 90 17.19 4.12 -0.62
CA THR A 90 16.45 2.85 -0.54
C THR A 90 16.85 2.10 0.73
N LEU A 91 15.87 1.72 1.55
CA LEU A 91 16.04 0.73 2.60
C LEU A 91 15.65 -0.64 2.05
N THR A 92 16.62 -1.55 2.00
CA THR A 92 16.48 -2.90 1.46
C THR A 92 17.12 -3.91 2.40
N ALA A 93 16.59 -5.13 2.40
CA ALA A 93 17.22 -6.25 3.07
C ALA A 93 18.20 -6.93 2.10
N ALA A 94 19.42 -7.19 2.54
CA ALA A 94 20.23 -8.24 1.92
C ALA A 94 19.60 -9.60 2.24
N GLU A 95 19.85 -10.60 1.37
CA GLU A 95 19.34 -11.96 1.58
C GLU A 95 19.76 -12.47 2.98
N PRO A 96 18.80 -12.70 3.91
CA PRO A 96 19.12 -13.13 5.25
C PRO A 96 19.53 -14.61 5.26
N THR A 97 20.65 -14.93 5.93
CA THR A 97 21.04 -16.34 6.16
C THR A 97 20.47 -16.93 7.45
N ALA A 98 19.73 -16.12 8.22
CA ALA A 98 19.03 -16.46 9.46
C ALA A 98 18.03 -15.34 9.80
N ASP A 99 17.18 -15.54 10.82
CA ASP A 99 16.30 -14.50 11.34
C ASP A 99 17.11 -13.37 11.98
N ASN A 100 16.86 -12.13 11.55
CA ASN A 100 17.56 -10.95 12.05
C ASN A 100 16.57 -9.88 12.51
N THR A 101 16.92 -9.16 13.58
CA THR A 101 16.16 -8.01 14.09
C THR A 101 17.06 -6.79 14.14
N VAL A 102 16.63 -5.70 13.51
CA VAL A 102 17.27 -4.37 13.60
C VAL A 102 16.33 -3.43 14.35
N THR A 103 16.81 -2.81 15.43
CA THR A 103 16.01 -1.91 16.29
C THR A 103 16.43 -0.46 16.11
N LEU A 104 15.46 0.43 15.89
CA LEU A 104 15.71 1.86 15.87
C LEU A 104 16.05 2.38 17.28
N PRO A 105 17.08 3.22 17.44
CA PRO A 105 17.36 3.85 18.72
C PRO A 105 16.19 4.71 19.20
N ASN A 106 15.92 4.69 20.51
CA ASN A 106 15.01 5.65 21.14
C ASN A 106 15.72 7.00 21.35
N ALA A 107 16.09 7.65 20.25
CA ALA A 107 16.74 8.95 20.24
C ALA A 107 16.38 9.72 18.97
N SER A 108 16.27 11.04 19.08
CA SER A 108 16.17 11.92 17.91
C SER A 108 17.54 12.08 17.25
N GLY A 109 17.58 12.24 15.93
CA GLY A 109 18.81 12.48 15.19
C GLY A 109 18.77 11.91 13.78
N THR A 110 19.94 11.77 13.18
CA THR A 110 20.13 11.04 11.92
C THR A 110 20.60 9.63 12.23
N LEU A 111 20.12 8.62 11.49
CA LEU A 111 20.61 7.25 11.61
C LEU A 111 22.06 7.19 11.11
N ALA A 112 22.98 6.73 11.95
CA ALA A 112 24.38 6.59 11.61
C ALA A 112 24.59 5.52 10.53
N MET A 113 25.47 5.79 9.57
CA MET A 113 25.92 4.80 8.59
C MET A 113 27.22 4.14 9.05
N ASP A 114 27.63 3.04 8.42
CA ASP A 114 28.84 2.27 8.82
C ASP A 114 30.10 3.15 8.94
N GLY A 115 30.24 4.18 8.11
CA GLY A 115 31.36 5.13 8.17
C GLY A 115 31.37 6.03 9.41
N ASP A 116 30.21 6.28 10.02
CA ASP A 116 30.07 7.14 11.19
C ASP A 116 30.42 6.39 12.49
N ALA A 117 30.28 5.06 12.51
CA ALA A 117 30.59 4.22 13.66
C ALA A 117 32.08 4.27 14.05
N LEU A 118 32.98 4.41 13.06
CA LEU A 118 34.43 4.51 13.29
C LEU A 118 34.81 5.82 14.00
N ALA A 119 34.08 6.92 13.77
CA ALA A 119 34.31 8.18 14.46
C ALA A 119 33.89 8.10 15.94
N TYR A 120 32.83 7.34 16.26
CA TYR A 120 32.39 7.14 17.64
C TYR A 120 33.39 6.31 18.46
N GLY A 121 33.95 5.24 17.87
CA GLY A 121 34.95 4.38 18.53
C GLY A 121 36.26 5.09 18.86
N ILE A 122 36.69 6.07 18.05
CA ILE A 122 37.92 6.84 18.27
C ILE A 122 37.73 7.91 19.34
N VAL A 123 36.52 8.48 19.48
CA VAL A 123 36.26 9.58 20.44
C VAL A 123 36.04 9.07 21.86
N PHE A 124 35.49 7.88 22.05
CA PHE A 124 35.18 7.36 23.39
C PHE A 124 36.02 6.16 23.85
N GLY A 125 36.94 5.64 23.03
CA GLY A 125 37.94 4.65 23.43
C GLY A 125 37.32 3.33 23.94
N GLY A 126 37.18 2.37 23.04
CA GLY A 126 36.99 0.96 23.44
C GLY A 126 38.23 0.38 24.12
#